data_AF-A0A382PC11-F1
#
_entry.id   AF-A0A382PC11-F1
#
_cell.length_a   1.000
_cell.length_b   1.000
_cell.length_c   1.000
_cell.angle_alpha   90.00
_cell.angle_beta   90.00
_cell.angle_gamma   90.00
#
_symmetry.space_group_name_H-M   'P 1'
#
loop_
_entity.id
_entity.type
_entity.pdbx_description
1 polymer ?
#
loop_
_entity_poly.entity_id
_entity_poly.type
_entity_poly.pdbx_seq_one_letter_code
_entity_poly.pdbx_strand_id
1 'polypeptide(L)' 'MSIKSHIRTIKNYPIEGVMFRDITILLNNLEGFGAVIEELVTAIITEKGVVFAPNSEKINQLFD' A
#
# COMPACT_ATOMS: atom_id res chain seq x y z
N MET A 1 11.59 -2.46 -13.40
CA MET A 1 10.88 -1.16 -13.24
C MET A 1 10.78 -0.83 -11.77
N SER A 2 10.79 0.44 -11.35
CA SER A 2 10.66 0.78 -9.92
C SER A 2 9.24 0.50 -9.41
N ILE A 3 9.08 0.13 -8.14
CA ILE A 3 7.76 -0.05 -7.49
C ILE A 3 6.83 1.16 -7.73
N LYS A 4 7.40 2.38 -7.71
CA LYS A 4 6.66 3.64 -7.92
C LYS A 4 5.98 3.74 -9.29
N SER A 5 6.45 3.05 -10.32
CA SER A 5 5.79 3.08 -11.64
C SER A 5 4.46 2.34 -11.66
N HIS A 6 4.17 1.52 -10.64
CA HIS A 6 2.92 0.77 -10.50
C HIS A 6 1.93 1.45 -9.55
N ILE A 7 2.20 2.68 -9.11
CA ILE A 7 1.32 3.42 -8.20
C ILE A 7 0.71 4.58 -8.97
N ARG A 8 -0.62 4.60 -9.07
CA ARG A 8 -1.37 5.68 -9.71
C ARG A 8 -1.84 6.71 -8.68
N THR A 9 -2.04 7.93 -9.14
CA THR A 9 -2.65 8.98 -8.32
C THR A 9 -4.02 9.31 -8.90
N ILE A 10 -5.07 9.06 -8.12
CA ILE A 10 -6.45 9.42 -8.45
C ILE A 10 -6.80 10.67 -7.63
N LYS A 11 -7.06 11.78 -8.33
CA LYS A 11 -7.43 13.03 -7.65
C LYS A 11 -8.88 12.97 -7.19
N ASN A 12 -9.18 13.62 -6.07
CA ASN A 12 -10.52 13.81 -5.52
C ASN A 12 -11.28 12.50 -5.26
N TYR A 13 -10.57 11.49 -4.73
CA TYR A 13 -11.17 10.20 -4.34
C TYR A 13 -10.72 9.81 -2.93
N PRO A 14 -11.60 9.28 -2.06
CA PRO A 14 -13.04 9.13 -2.26
C PRO A 14 -13.81 10.46 -2.14
N ILE A 15 -13.17 11.50 -1.60
CA ILE A 15 -13.74 12.85 -1.41
C ILE A 15 -12.84 13.91 -2.05
N GLU A 16 -13.40 15.10 -2.29
CA GLU A 16 -12.69 16.24 -2.86
C GLU A 16 -11.43 16.61 -2.06
N GLY A 17 -10.34 16.93 -2.75
CA GLY A 17 -9.06 17.31 -2.13
C GLY A 17 -8.14 16.14 -1.76
N VAL A 18 -8.60 14.88 -1.82
CA VAL A 18 -7.76 13.71 -1.55
C VAL A 18 -7.01 13.25 -2.81
N MET A 19 -5.71 12.99 -2.68
CA MET A 19 -4.86 12.43 -3.74
C MET A 19 -4.64 10.93 -3.49
N PHE A 20 -5.65 10.11 -3.85
CA PHE A 20 -5.63 8.68 -3.57
C PHE A 20 -4.52 7.96 -4.32
N ARG A 21 -3.75 7.13 -3.61
CA ARG A 21 -2.65 6.33 -4.16
C ARG A 21 -3.14 4.91 -4.42
N ASP A 22 -3.53 4.67 -5.66
CA ASP A 22 -3.99 3.35 -6.10
C ASP A 22 -2.81 2.41 -6.33
N ILE A 23 -2.72 1.37 -5.51
CA ILE A 23 -1.70 0.31 -5.58
C ILE A 23 -2.21 -0.96 -6.29
N THR A 24 -3.43 -0.96 -6.84
CA THR A 24 -4.03 -2.17 -7.43
C THR A 24 -3.20 -2.73 -8.58
N ILE A 25 -2.51 -1.88 -9.36
CA ILE A 25 -1.55 -2.38 -10.38
C ILE A 25 -0.40 -3.13 -9.71
N LEU A 26 0.21 -2.54 -8.67
CA LEU A 26 1.33 -3.14 -7.95
C LEU A 26 0.94 -4.51 -7.38
N LEU A 27 -0.23 -4.62 -6.74
CA LEU A 27 -0.73 -5.87 -6.17
C LEU A 27 -0.92 -6.98 -7.21
N ASN A 28 -1.28 -6.61 -8.45
CA ASN A 28 -1.44 -7.56 -9.56
C ASN A 28 -0.13 -7.84 -10.32
N ASN A 29 0.97 -7.14 -10.00
CA ASN A 29 2.29 -7.40 -10.56
C ASN A 29 3.06 -8.35 -9.63
N LEU A 30 3.22 -9.61 -10.04
CA LEU A 30 3.90 -10.64 -9.23
C LEU A 30 5.32 -10.24 -8.83
N GLU A 31 6.12 -9.74 -9.76
CA GLU A 31 7.51 -9.34 -9.52
C GLU A 31 7.59 -8.10 -8.62
N GLY A 32 6.80 -7.08 -8.94
CA GLY A 32 6.78 -5.84 -8.19
C GLY A 32 6.26 -6.01 -6.77
N PHE A 33 5.22 -6.83 -6.58
CA PHE A 33 4.67 -7.13 -5.26
C PHE A 33 5.63 -8.01 -4.44
N GLY A 34 6.24 -9.02 -5.07
CA GLY A 34 7.24 -9.88 -4.41
C GLY A 34 8.42 -9.07 -3.86
N ALA A 35 8.98 -8.17 -4.67
CA ALA A 35 10.08 -7.30 -4.24
C ALA A 35 9.71 -6.42 -3.03
N VAL A 36 8.49 -5.87 -2.98
CA VAL A 36 8.01 -5.10 -1.83
C VAL A 36 7.92 -5.95 -0.57
N ILE A 37 7.41 -7.18 -0.67
CA ILE A 37 7.31 -8.09 0.46
C ILE A 37 8.70 -8.44 1.00
N GLU A 38 9.67 -8.71 0.12
CA GLU A 38 11.05 -8.99 0.52
C GLU A 38 11.68 -7.80 1.27
N GLU A 39 11.49 -6.58 0.78
CA GLU A 39 11.97 -5.36 1.46
C GLU A 39 11.33 -5.19 2.85
N LEU A 40 10.00 -5.36 2.96
CA LEU A 40 9.28 -5.23 4.23
C LEU A 40 9.72 -6.28 5.25
N VAL A 41 9.80 -7.55 4.84
CA VAL A 41 10.23 -8.65 5.71
C VAL A 41 11.67 -8.45 6.18
N THR A 42 12.55 -8.00 5.29
CA THR A 42 13.95 -7.70 5.63
C THR A 42 14.04 -6.64 6.73
N ALA A 43 13.28 -5.56 6.62
CA ALA A 43 13.24 -4.51 7.64
C ALA A 43 12.72 -5.05 8.99
N ILE A 44 11.63 -5.80 8.98
CA ILE A 44 11.01 -6.36 10.19
C ILE A 44 11.96 -7.32 10.93
N ILE A 45 12.59 -8.24 10.20
CA ILE A 45 13.50 -9.24 10.80
C ILE A 45 14.73 -8.54 11.38
N THR A 46 15.28 -7.55 10.68
CA THR A 46 16.45 -6.78 11.12
C THR A 46 16.20 -6.09 12.46
N GLU A 47 15.00 -5.53 12.62
CA GLU A 47 14.62 -4.78 13.83
C GLU A 47 13.92 -5.64 14.89
N LYS A 48 13.73 -6.95 14.66
CA LYS A 48 12.90 -7.85 15.48
C LYS A 48 11.48 -7.32 15.71
N GLY A 49 10.91 -6.71 14.68
CA GLY A 49 9.58 -6.09 14.73
C GLY A 49 8.43 -7.10 14.71
N VAL A 50 7.23 -6.61 14.98
CA VAL A 50 5.96 -7.35 14.88
C VAL A 50 5.06 -6.64 13.88
N VAL A 51 4.34 -7.41 13.05
CA VAL A 51 3.37 -6.85 12.08
C VAL A 51 2.01 -6.67 12.74
N PHE A 52 1.51 -5.45 12.74
CA PHE A 52 0.12 -5.13 13.08
C PHE A 52 -0.60 -4.64 11.82
N ALA A 53 -1.59 -5.38 11.33
CA ALA A 53 -2.38 -5.03 10.15
C ALA A 53 -3.77 -4.53 10.57
N PRO A 54 -4.04 -3.21 10.58
CA PRO A 54 -5.38 -2.70 10.85
C PRO A 54 -6.35 -3.15 9.75
N ASN A 55 -7.50 -3.72 10.16
CA ASN A 55 -8.55 -4.17 9.23
C ASN A 55 -9.14 -2.99 8.45
N SER A 56 -9.42 -3.20 7.15
CA SER A 56 -10.00 -2.21 6.24
C SER A 56 -11.39 -1.71 6.66
N GLU A 57 -12.16 -2.51 7.40
CA GLU A 57 -13.48 -2.08 7.91
C GLU A 57 -13.42 -0.82 8.78
N LYS A 58 -12.30 -0.63 9.51
CA LYS A 58 -12.12 0.57 10.35
C LYS A 58 -11.82 1.83 9.54
N ILE A 59 -11.39 1.69 8.28
CA ILE A 59 -11.03 2.82 7.42
C ILE A 59 -12.27 3.46 6.80
N ASN A 60 -13.29 2.67 6.44
CA ASN A 60 -14.54 3.21 5.89
C ASN A 60 -15.27 4.11 6.90
N GLN A 61 -15.19 3.80 8.20
CA GLN A 61 -15.77 4.61 9.28
C GLN A 61 -15.10 5.97 9.49
N LEU A 62 -13.95 6.24 8.84
CA LEU A 62 -13.23 7.51 8.96
C LEU A 62 -13.64 8.54 7.90
N PHE A 63 -14.48 8.14 6.93
CA PHE A 63 -14.89 8.98 5.80
C PHE A 63 -16.39 9.30 5.79
N ASP A 64 -17.15 8.83 6.78
CA ASP A 64 -18.52 9.25 7.11
C ASP A 64 -18.50 10.46 8.07
#